data_AF-A0AAX3YSN6-F1
#
_entry.id   AF-A0AAX3YSN6-F1
#
_cell.length_a   1.000
_cell.length_b   1.000
_cell.length_c   1.000
_cell.angle_alpha   90.00
_cell.angle_beta   90.00
_cell.angle_gamma   90.00
#
_symmetry.space_group_name_H-M   'P 1'
#
loop_
_entity.id
_entity.type
_entity.pdbx_description
1 polymer ?
#
loop_
_entity_poly.entity_id
_entity_poly.type
_entity_poly.pdbx_seq_one_letter_code
_entity_poly.pdbx_strand_id
1 'polypeptide(L)'
;MRPRPSEIIAGVRTVLGDTIAPAVEGDHARARLHEVRAVLAQIDWDNAGFQLAERADRLGDALRDAQPWLAGELPPQPATREYAALEEYYERLAAVAVATLSRLRTARRLEPDDDAAAASHRALLRAL
;
A
#
# COMPACT_ATOMS: atom_id res chain seq x y z
N MET A 1 19.84 4.32 -7.15
CA MET A 1 18.46 4.27 -6.63
C MET A 1 18.43 5.09 -5.34
N ARG A 2 17.50 6.04 -5.17
CA ARG A 2 17.38 6.79 -3.90
C ARG A 2 16.52 5.97 -2.92
N PRO A 3 16.90 5.86 -1.63
CA PRO A 3 16.11 5.11 -0.65
C PRO A 3 14.75 5.76 -0.42
N ARG A 4 13.74 4.92 -0.15
CA ARG A 4 12.38 5.35 0.19
C ARG A 4 12.35 5.96 1.59
N PRO A 5 11.44 6.90 1.89
CA PRO A 5 11.30 7.47 3.22
C PRO A 5 11.14 6.42 4.35
N SER A 6 10.41 5.33 4.11
CA SER A 6 10.29 4.22 5.07
C SER A 6 11.62 3.52 5.37
N GLU A 7 12.45 3.32 4.34
CA GLU A 7 13.77 2.69 4.49
C GLU A 7 14.73 3.56 5.31
N ILE A 8 14.63 4.88 5.14
CA ILE A 8 15.41 5.86 5.94
C ILE A 8 14.95 5.81 7.40
N ILE A 9 13.65 5.84 7.68
CA ILE A 9 13.09 5.82 9.04
C ILE A 9 13.44 4.50 9.77
N ALA A 10 13.31 3.37 9.07
CA ALA A 10 13.70 2.06 9.61
C ALA A 10 15.20 2.04 9.99
N GLY A 11 16.07 2.53 9.11
CA GLY A 11 17.50 2.64 9.39
C GLY A 11 17.81 3.54 10.59
N VAL A 12 17.13 4.68 10.72
CA VAL A 12 17.28 5.59 11.88
C VAL A 12 16.84 4.90 13.17
N ARG A 13 15.75 4.12 13.17
CA ARG A 13 15.31 3.36 14.36
C ARG A 13 16.31 2.30 14.79
N THR A 14 16.90 1.57 13.84
CA THR A 14 17.96 0.60 14.11
C THR A 14 19.16 1.27 14.76
N VAL A 15 19.64 2.39 14.21
CA VAL A 15 20.76 3.14 14.81
C VAL A 15 20.41 3.64 16.21
N LEU A 16 19.21 4.19 16.41
CA LEU A 16 18.77 4.70 17.71
C LEU A 16 18.63 3.59 18.77
N GLY A 17 18.14 2.41 18.38
CA GLY A 17 17.93 1.27 19.28
C GLY A 17 19.20 0.48 19.57
N ASP A 18 19.93 0.11 18.53
CA ASP A 18 21.00 -0.88 18.62
C ASP A 18 22.37 -0.24 18.89
N THR A 19 22.56 1.00 18.44
CA THR A 19 23.85 1.71 18.59
C THR A 19 23.79 2.79 19.67
N ILE A 20 22.76 3.62 19.66
CA ILE A 20 22.70 4.80 20.53
C ILE A 20 22.15 4.44 21.91
N ALA A 21 21.02 3.73 22.01
CA ALA A 21 20.40 3.42 23.31
C ALA A 21 21.35 2.77 24.34
N PRO A 22 22.23 1.81 23.97
CA PRO A 22 23.17 1.22 24.93
C PRO A 22 24.23 2.20 25.45
N ALA A 23 24.56 3.23 24.68
CA ALA A 23 25.60 4.22 25.00
C ALA A 23 25.06 5.47 25.71
N VAL A 24 23.74 5.58 25.91
CA VAL A 24 23.12 6.74 26.55
C VAL A 24 23.09 6.57 28.08
N GLU A 25 23.78 7.48 28.76
CA GLU A 25 23.81 7.61 30.20
C GLU A 25 22.96 8.80 30.68
N GLY A 26 22.42 8.68 31.89
CA GLY A 26 21.57 9.71 32.49
C GLY A 26 20.08 9.57 32.12
N ASP A 27 19.23 9.70 33.13
CA ASP A 27 17.79 9.42 33.00
C ASP A 27 17.09 10.40 32.05
N HIS A 28 17.52 11.66 32.03
CA HIS A 28 16.99 12.66 31.11
C HIS A 28 17.27 12.31 29.63
N ALA A 29 18.50 11.89 29.32
CA ALA A 29 18.88 11.53 27.96
C ALA A 29 18.15 10.27 27.47
N ARG A 30 17.94 9.28 28.36
CA ARG A 30 17.13 8.09 28.06
C ARG A 30 15.66 8.44 27.81
N ALA A 31 15.08 9.33 28.62
CA ALA A 31 13.71 9.79 28.43
C ALA A 31 13.52 10.49 27.07
N ARG A 32 14.45 11.37 26.69
CA ARG A 32 14.41 12.05 25.38
C ARG A 32 14.59 11.07 24.21
N LEU A 33 15.47 10.07 24.35
CA LEU A 33 15.61 9.02 23.34
C LEU A 33 14.31 8.21 23.20
N HIS A 34 13.63 7.90 24.29
CA HIS A 34 12.34 7.22 24.27
C HIS A 34 11.27 8.04 23.54
N GLU A 35 11.17 9.35 23.83
CA GLU A 35 10.25 10.27 23.14
C GLU A 35 10.52 10.33 21.62
N VAL A 36 11.78 10.47 21.21
CA VAL A 36 12.15 10.48 19.78
C VAL A 36 11.77 9.17 19.10
N ARG A 37 12.01 8.02 19.75
CA ARG A 37 11.63 6.70 19.22
C ARG A 37 10.12 6.54 19.11
N ALA A 38 9.35 7.08 20.05
CA ALA A 38 7.89 7.07 20.00
C ALA A 38 7.35 7.88 18.82
N VAL A 39 7.88 9.09 18.60
CA VAL A 39 7.51 9.93 17.44
C VAL A 39 7.85 9.25 16.12
N LEU A 40 9.04 8.65 16.00
CA LEU A 40 9.44 7.93 14.78
C LEU A 40 8.56 6.71 14.51
N ALA A 41 8.14 5.99 15.56
CA ALA A 41 7.20 4.88 15.40
C ALA A 41 5.84 5.36 14.88
N GLN A 42 5.36 6.52 15.32
CA GLN A 42 4.12 7.11 14.83
C GLN A 42 4.22 7.52 13.35
N ILE A 43 5.32 8.18 12.96
CA ILE A 43 5.54 8.59 11.56
C ILE A 43 5.61 7.37 10.61
N ASP A 44 6.19 6.26 11.07
CA ASP A 44 6.26 5.02 10.30
C ASP A 44 4.88 4.42 10.05
N TRP A 45 4.01 4.43 11.07
CA TRP A 45 2.60 4.05 10.93
C TRP A 45 1.83 4.95 9.97
N ASP A 46 2.02 6.27 10.07
CA ASP A 46 1.40 7.23 9.15
C ASP A 46 1.88 6.96 7.71
N ASN A 47 3.17 6.73 7.50
CA ASN A 47 3.74 6.42 6.19
C ASN A 47 3.24 5.09 5.62
N ALA A 48 3.07 4.05 6.44
CA ALA A 48 2.47 2.78 6.02
C ALA A 48 1.01 2.97 5.59
N GLY A 49 0.24 3.75 6.36
CA GLY A 49 -1.13 4.13 6.01
C GLY A 49 -1.22 4.91 4.70
N PHE A 50 -0.34 5.90 4.48
CA PHE A 50 -0.30 6.65 3.22
C PHE A 50 0.05 5.78 2.02
N GLN A 51 1.06 4.90 2.14
CA GLN A 51 1.42 3.98 1.06
C GLN A 51 0.29 2.99 0.74
N LEU A 52 -0.40 2.50 1.76
CA LEU A 52 -1.55 1.62 1.59
C LEU A 52 -2.72 2.34 0.91
N ALA A 53 -3.01 3.58 1.31
CA ALA A 53 -4.01 4.43 0.65
C ALA A 53 -3.68 4.64 -0.83
N GLU A 54 -2.43 5.01 -1.15
CA GLU A 54 -2.00 5.21 -2.54
C GLU A 54 -2.11 3.92 -3.37
N ARG A 55 -1.80 2.75 -2.78
CA ARG A 55 -1.97 1.45 -3.45
C ARG A 55 -3.45 1.13 -3.68
N ALA A 56 -4.29 1.37 -2.69
CA ALA A 56 -5.74 1.15 -2.80
C ALA A 56 -6.37 2.05 -3.86
N ASP A 57 -5.99 3.34 -3.90
CA ASP A 57 -6.47 4.28 -4.91
C ASP A 57 -6.06 3.85 -6.32
N ARG A 58 -4.78 3.51 -6.53
CA ARG A 58 -4.28 3.03 -7.83
C ARG A 58 -4.99 1.75 -8.30
N LEU A 59 -5.23 0.81 -7.38
CA LEU A 59 -5.96 -0.42 -7.70
C LEU A 59 -7.43 -0.14 -8.02
N GLY A 60 -8.08 0.74 -7.25
CA GLY A 60 -9.45 1.18 -7.51
C GLY A 60 -9.61 1.88 -8.85
N ASP A 61 -8.66 2.73 -9.23
CA ASP A 61 -8.64 3.40 -10.54
C ASP A 61 -8.45 2.40 -11.69
N ALA A 62 -7.48 1.49 -11.57
CA ALA A 62 -7.27 0.45 -12.59
C ALA A 62 -8.49 -0.46 -12.77
N LEU A 63 -9.19 -0.78 -11.67
CA LEU A 63 -10.45 -1.53 -11.72
C LEU A 63 -11.59 -0.73 -12.35
N ARG A 64 -11.65 0.58 -12.13
CA ARG A 64 -12.64 1.47 -12.77
C ARG A 64 -12.40 1.60 -14.27
N ASP A 65 -11.15 1.66 -14.70
CA ASP A 65 -10.80 1.63 -16.13
C ASP A 65 -11.14 0.29 -16.77
N ALA A 66 -11.08 -0.80 -15.99
CA ALA A 66 -11.47 -2.14 -16.41
C ALA A 66 -12.98 -2.42 -16.27
N GLN A 67 -13.84 -1.41 -16.08
CA GLN A 67 -15.28 -1.56 -15.84
C GLN A 67 -15.99 -2.56 -16.77
N PRO A 68 -15.72 -2.61 -18.10
CA PRO A 68 -16.41 -3.56 -18.99
C PRO A 68 -16.17 -5.03 -18.63
N TRP A 69 -15.06 -5.34 -17.94
CA TRP A 69 -14.68 -6.69 -17.55
C TRP A 69 -14.76 -6.93 -16.04
N LEU A 70 -15.24 -5.95 -15.27
CA LEU A 70 -15.29 -5.99 -13.82
C LEU A 70 -16.09 -7.21 -13.35
N ALA A 71 -15.54 -7.94 -12.37
CA ALA A 71 -16.14 -9.18 -11.89
C ALA A 71 -17.24 -8.99 -10.83
N GLY A 72 -17.55 -7.75 -10.46
CA GLY A 72 -18.53 -7.40 -9.44
C GLY A 72 -18.64 -5.88 -9.29
N GLU A 73 -19.10 -5.41 -8.14
CA GLU A 73 -19.09 -3.98 -7.80
C GLU A 73 -17.77 -3.59 -7.13
N LEU A 74 -17.38 -2.33 -7.30
CA LEU A 74 -16.24 -1.81 -6.54
C LEU A 74 -16.67 -1.62 -5.08
N PRO A 75 -15.86 -2.08 -4.10
CA PRO A 75 -16.13 -1.80 -2.71
C PRO A 75 -16.16 -0.28 -2.48
N PRO A 76 -17.02 0.21 -1.59
CA PRO A 76 -17.04 1.63 -1.23
C PRO A 76 -15.73 2.03 -0.56
N GLN A 77 -15.29 3.26 -0.80
CA GLN A 77 -14.14 3.81 -0.08
C GLN A 77 -14.44 3.86 1.43
N PRO A 78 -13.43 3.64 2.28
CA PRO A 78 -13.60 3.71 3.72
C PRO A 78 -13.91 5.13 4.17
N ALA A 79 -14.75 5.27 5.20
CA ALA A 79 -15.11 6.58 5.75
C ALA A 79 -13.96 7.26 6.51
N THR A 80 -13.00 6.48 7.01
CA THR A 80 -11.80 6.94 7.72
C THR A 80 -10.54 6.46 6.99
N ARG A 81 -9.45 7.21 7.13
CA ARG A 81 -8.13 6.86 6.57
C ARG A 81 -7.24 6.15 7.59
N GLU A 82 -7.85 5.36 8.46
CA GLU A 82 -7.11 4.54 9.42
C GLU A 82 -6.54 3.31 8.71
N TYR A 83 -5.36 2.85 9.15
CA TYR A 83 -4.66 1.74 8.52
C TYR A 83 -5.54 0.50 8.37
N ALA A 84 -6.25 0.08 9.44
CA ALA A 84 -7.10 -1.10 9.43
C ALA A 84 -8.25 -0.99 8.41
N ALA A 85 -8.86 0.19 8.28
CA ALA A 85 -9.93 0.43 7.31
C ALA A 85 -9.40 0.41 5.86
N LEU A 86 -8.19 0.95 5.65
CA LEU A 86 -7.51 0.91 4.35
C LEU A 86 -7.06 -0.50 3.97
N GLU A 87 -6.65 -1.31 4.95
CA GLU A 87 -6.25 -2.71 4.76
C GLU A 87 -7.45 -3.56 4.32
N GLU A 88 -8.55 -3.50 5.07
CA GLU A 88 -9.80 -4.18 4.70
C GLU A 88 -10.32 -3.72 3.33
N TYR A 89 -10.23 -2.42 3.04
CA TYR A 89 -10.60 -1.88 1.73
C TYR A 89 -9.72 -2.44 0.61
N TYR A 90 -8.40 -2.44 0.80
CA TYR A 90 -7.45 -2.97 -0.17
C TYR A 90 -7.65 -4.46 -0.42
N GLU A 91 -7.92 -5.26 0.61
CA GLU A 91 -8.20 -6.70 0.47
C GLU A 91 -9.45 -6.95 -0.38
N ARG A 92 -10.52 -6.17 -0.16
CA ARG A 92 -11.73 -6.26 -0.98
C ARG A 92 -11.45 -5.87 -2.44
N LEU A 93 -10.68 -4.80 -2.68
CA LEU A 93 -10.26 -4.43 -4.03
C LEU A 93 -9.43 -5.54 -4.69
N ALA A 94 -8.49 -6.14 -3.97
CA ALA A 94 -7.65 -7.21 -4.47
C ALA A 94 -8.48 -8.45 -4.85
N ALA A 95 -9.49 -8.82 -4.06
CA ALA A 95 -10.42 -9.89 -4.41
C ALA A 95 -11.15 -9.62 -5.73
N VAL A 96 -11.67 -8.41 -5.93
CA VAL A 96 -12.32 -7.99 -7.19
C VAL A 96 -11.32 -7.99 -8.34
N ALA A 97 -10.07 -7.55 -8.12
CA ALA A 97 -9.01 -7.54 -9.12
C ALA A 97 -8.65 -8.94 -9.60
N VAL A 98 -8.50 -9.91 -8.70
CA VAL A 98 -8.21 -11.31 -9.06
C VAL A 98 -9.32 -11.91 -9.92
N ALA A 99 -10.57 -11.67 -9.57
CA ALA A 99 -11.71 -12.14 -10.35
C ALA A 99 -11.79 -11.44 -11.72
N THR A 100 -11.51 -10.13 -11.77
CA THR A 100 -11.50 -9.31 -13.00
C THR A 100 -10.35 -9.72 -13.93
N LEU A 101 -9.15 -10.03 -13.41
CA LEU A 101 -8.04 -10.59 -14.19
C LEU A 101 -8.40 -11.91 -14.85
N SER A 102 -9.18 -12.75 -14.17
CA SER A 102 -9.67 -14.02 -14.74
C SER A 102 -10.63 -13.77 -15.90
N ARG A 103 -11.54 -12.79 -15.79
CA ARG A 103 -12.43 -12.37 -16.90
C ARG A 103 -11.66 -11.78 -18.07
N LEU A 104 -10.71 -10.88 -17.81
CA LEU A 104 -9.85 -10.28 -18.83
C LEU A 104 -9.01 -11.34 -19.57
N ARG A 105 -8.51 -12.35 -18.84
CA ARG A 105 -7.79 -13.47 -19.48
C ARG A 105 -8.69 -14.26 -20.42
N THR A 106 -9.95 -14.48 -20.05
CA THR A 106 -10.93 -15.15 -20.92
C THR A 106 -11.28 -14.29 -22.12
N ALA A 107 -11.56 -13.00 -21.93
CA ALA A 107 -11.84 -12.05 -23.02
C ALA A 107 -10.70 -12.04 -24.04
N ARG A 108 -9.44 -11.92 -23.58
CA ARG A 108 -8.25 -11.96 -24.45
C ARG A 108 -8.02 -13.28 -25.19
N ARG A 109 -8.59 -14.39 -24.70
CA ARG A 109 -8.53 -15.68 -25.43
C ARG A 109 -9.58 -15.76 -26.52
N LEU A 110 -10.75 -15.16 -26.30
CA LEU A 110 -11.85 -15.13 -27.27
C LEU A 110 -11.59 -14.08 -28.37
N GLU A 111 -11.02 -12.94 -27.98
CA GLU A 111 -10.73 -11.80 -28.86
C GLU A 111 -9.28 -11.34 -28.63
N PRO A 112 -8.29 -11.98 -29.29
CA PRO A 112 -6.87 -11.69 -29.08
C PRO A 112 -6.45 -10.28 -29.49
N ASP A 113 -7.17 -9.68 -30.45
CA ASP A 113 -6.91 -8.36 -31.02
C ASP A 113 -7.64 -7.24 -30.26
N ASP A 114 -8.34 -7.54 -29.16
CA ASP A 114 -8.90 -6.53 -28.26
C ASP A 114 -7.78 -5.84 -27.46
N ASP A 115 -7.27 -4.76 -28.05
CA ASP A 115 -6.25 -3.90 -27.44
C ASP A 115 -6.69 -3.30 -26.10
N ALA A 116 -7.99 -3.07 -25.91
CA ALA A 116 -8.53 -2.50 -24.68
C ALA A 116 -8.49 -3.53 -23.54
N ALA A 117 -8.92 -4.78 -23.79
CA ALA A 117 -8.78 -5.86 -22.81
C ALA A 117 -7.30 -6.15 -22.48
N ALA A 118 -6.41 -6.08 -23.47
CA ALA A 118 -4.97 -6.24 -23.26
C ALA A 118 -4.38 -5.10 -22.41
N ALA A 119 -4.78 -3.85 -22.67
CA ALA A 119 -4.36 -2.68 -21.90
C ALA A 119 -4.85 -2.76 -20.45
N SER A 120 -6.14 -3.02 -20.22
CA SER A 120 -6.74 -3.16 -18.90
C SER A 120 -6.11 -4.29 -18.10
N HIS A 121 -5.81 -5.44 -18.74
CA HIS A 121 -5.11 -6.55 -18.09
C HIS A 121 -3.69 -6.17 -17.63
N ARG A 122 -2.95 -5.40 -18.44
CA ARG A 122 -1.61 -4.92 -18.04
C ARG A 122 -1.67 -3.85 -16.96
N ALA A 123 -2.63 -2.93 -17.03
CA ALA A 123 -2.82 -1.88 -16.04
C ALA A 123 -3.15 -2.49 -14.67
N LEU A 124 -4.09 -3.43 -14.64
CA LEU A 124 -4.50 -4.09 -13.40
C LEU A 124 -3.36 -4.93 -12.77
N LEU A 125 -2.53 -5.59 -13.58
CA LEU A 125 -1.34 -6.30 -13.07
C LEU A 125 -0.27 -5.36 -12.51
N ARG A 126 -0.18 -4.11 -12.97
CA ARG A 126 0.77 -3.12 -12.43
C ARG A 126 0.26 -2.46 -11.15
N ALA A 127 -1.05 -2.50 -10.91
CA ALA A 127 -1.68 -1.87 -9.76
C ALA A 127 -1.73 -2.78 -8.51
N LEU A 128 -1.58 -4.10 -8.68
CA LEU A 128 -1.42 -5.10 -7.61
C LEU A 128 0.01 -5.08 -7.03
#